data_AF-D5UDB7-F1
#
_entry.id   AF-D5UDB7-F1
#
_cell.length_a   1.000
_cell.length_b   1.000
_cell.length_c   1.000
_cell.angle_alpha   90.00
_cell.angle_beta   90.00
_cell.angle_gamma   90.00
#
_symmetry.space_group_name_H-M   'P 1'
#
loop_
_entity.id
_entity.type
_entity.pdbx_description
1 polymer ?
#
loop_
_entity_poly.entity_id
_entity_poly.type
_entity_poly.pdbx_seq_one_letter_code
_entity_poly.pdbx_strand_id
1 'polypeptide(L)'
;MTRPKARMKLGTHLIGSPPWRSLPHGVVVYGEWDPKDRTTYYWEEWELLGYENTDFWVEYDHYTRKVTLYRPVEVHEHLDPTQLREGQQLVVTIAGQQHPITVGEVGVGTIKHLDGAFTYDLQKGQEVAYAEVHGNGFTLSVEKFDERVLDVYQGTVLDTAGQKAHFGKRVAPSHVRPTAVLVVIGVLAAALVNVVDASGSEECTPRTVVAADGTTTTEQDCRRRSVFGTGGGGLGK
;
A
#
# COMPACT_ATOMS: atom_id res chain seq x y z
N MET A 1 -12.62 -5.92 -4.03
CA MET A 1 -12.73 -5.68 -5.49
C MET A 1 -11.77 -6.64 -6.17
N THR A 2 -12.21 -7.44 -7.14
CA THR A 2 -11.48 -8.60 -7.69
C THR A 2 -10.68 -8.30 -8.96
N ARG A 3 -10.33 -7.03 -9.21
CA ARG A 3 -9.57 -6.64 -10.41
C ARG A 3 -8.29 -5.91 -9.98
N PRO A 4 -7.21 -6.05 -10.76
CA PRO A 4 -5.98 -5.29 -10.55
C PRO A 4 -6.24 -3.79 -10.53
N LYS A 5 -5.53 -3.06 -9.66
CA LYS A 5 -5.64 -1.60 -9.54
C LYS A 5 -4.32 -0.90 -9.83
N ALA A 6 -3.20 -1.54 -9.51
CA ALA A 6 -1.87 -1.06 -9.75
C ALA A 6 -1.73 -0.67 -11.22
N ARG A 7 -1.05 0.46 -11.46
CA ARG A 7 -0.87 1.07 -12.77
C ARG A 7 0.23 0.36 -13.55
N MET A 8 0.23 -0.97 -13.52
CA MET A 8 1.09 -1.86 -14.29
C MET A 8 0.28 -2.45 -15.44
N LYS A 9 0.96 -2.82 -16.51
CA LYS A 9 0.34 -3.40 -17.70
C LYS A 9 1.21 -4.54 -18.18
N LEU A 10 0.59 -5.70 -18.37
CA LEU A 10 1.25 -6.88 -18.90
C LEU A 10 1.96 -6.57 -20.22
N GLY A 11 3.16 -7.12 -20.39
CA GLY A 11 3.96 -6.94 -21.61
C GLY A 11 4.49 -5.51 -21.85
N THR A 12 4.31 -4.59 -20.90
CA THR A 12 4.81 -3.20 -21.02
C THR A 12 5.94 -2.95 -20.03
N HIS A 13 7.14 -2.66 -20.54
CA HIS A 13 8.29 -2.40 -19.69
C HIS A 13 8.08 -1.27 -18.69
N LEU A 14 8.57 -1.52 -17.47
CA LEU A 14 8.79 -0.52 -16.44
C LEU A 14 10.29 -0.19 -16.45
N ILE A 15 10.63 1.10 -16.59
CA ILE A 15 12.02 1.55 -16.73
C ILE A 15 12.26 2.62 -15.67
N GLY A 16 12.90 2.22 -14.59
CA GLY A 16 13.34 3.09 -13.51
C GLY A 16 14.71 3.70 -13.76
N SER A 17 15.29 4.25 -12.70
CA SER A 17 16.71 4.61 -12.69
C SER A 17 17.57 3.36 -12.88
N PRO A 18 18.71 3.42 -13.58
CA PRO A 18 19.60 2.28 -13.71
C PRO A 18 19.91 1.63 -12.33
N PRO A 19 19.90 0.29 -12.22
CA PRO A 19 19.76 -0.72 -13.28
C PRO A 19 18.30 -1.17 -13.55
N TRP A 20 17.30 -0.49 -12.98
CA TRP A 20 15.93 -1.01 -12.90
C TRP A 20 15.20 -1.02 -14.24
N ARG A 21 15.03 -2.21 -14.81
CA ARG A 21 14.19 -2.50 -15.95
C ARG A 21 13.48 -3.83 -15.73
N SER A 22 12.15 -3.84 -15.82
CA SER A 22 11.36 -5.04 -15.61
C SER A 22 10.15 -5.12 -16.54
N LEU A 23 9.56 -6.30 -16.65
CA LEU A 23 8.40 -6.58 -17.49
C LEU A 23 7.32 -7.30 -16.66
N PRO A 24 6.17 -6.66 -16.39
CA PRO A 24 5.03 -7.35 -15.79
C PRO A 24 4.57 -8.52 -16.67
N HIS A 25 4.60 -9.73 -16.10
CA HIS A 25 4.37 -10.99 -16.80
C HIS A 25 3.04 -11.65 -16.40
N GLY A 26 2.70 -11.57 -15.11
CA GLY A 26 1.45 -12.05 -14.55
C GLY A 26 0.94 -11.15 -13.43
N VAL A 27 -0.37 -11.19 -13.17
CA VAL A 27 -1.00 -10.56 -12.01
C VAL A 27 -2.05 -11.46 -11.40
N VAL A 28 -1.92 -11.68 -10.09
CA VAL A 28 -2.89 -12.38 -9.27
C VAL A 28 -3.55 -11.40 -8.31
N VAL A 29 -4.85 -11.53 -8.09
CA VAL A 29 -5.57 -10.77 -7.05
C VAL A 29 -6.14 -11.76 -6.07
N TYR A 30 -5.69 -11.67 -4.82
CA TYR A 30 -6.20 -12.47 -3.72
C TYR A 30 -7.35 -11.76 -3.02
N GLY A 31 -8.15 -12.55 -2.31
CA GLY A 31 -9.11 -12.04 -1.37
C GLY A 31 -9.23 -12.96 -0.17
N GLU A 32 -9.13 -12.38 1.02
CA GLU A 32 -9.24 -13.05 2.30
C GLU A 32 -10.41 -12.48 3.09
N TRP A 33 -11.21 -13.35 3.71
CA TRP A 33 -12.33 -12.95 4.56
C TRP A 33 -11.88 -12.86 6.02
N ASP A 34 -11.96 -11.66 6.61
CA ASP A 34 -11.75 -11.48 8.05
C ASP A 34 -13.10 -11.63 8.79
N PRO A 35 -13.26 -12.66 9.65
CA PRO A 35 -14.48 -12.86 10.41
C PRO A 35 -14.67 -11.81 11.53
N LYS A 36 -13.61 -11.13 11.98
CA LYS A 36 -13.67 -10.16 13.09
C LYS A 36 -14.44 -8.91 12.70
N ASP A 37 -14.18 -8.38 11.50
CA ASP A 37 -14.82 -7.17 10.99
C ASP A 37 -15.80 -7.44 9.83
N ARG A 38 -15.94 -8.71 9.43
CA ARG A 38 -16.85 -9.16 8.37
C ARG A 38 -16.56 -8.48 7.03
N THR A 39 -15.28 -8.29 6.73
CA THR A 39 -14.79 -7.66 5.50
C THR A 39 -13.90 -8.61 4.71
N THR A 40 -13.98 -8.54 3.39
CA THR A 40 -12.97 -9.17 2.53
C THR A 40 -11.86 -8.18 2.21
N TYR A 41 -10.65 -8.50 2.63
CA TYR A 41 -9.42 -7.80 2.26
C TYR A 41 -8.91 -8.32 0.92
N TYR A 42 -8.23 -7.46 0.16
CA TYR A 42 -7.73 -7.80 -1.17
C TYR A 42 -6.35 -7.19 -1.34
N TRP A 43 -5.46 -7.95 -1.96
CA TRP A 43 -4.18 -7.47 -2.46
C TRP A 43 -3.97 -8.07 -3.84
N GLU A 44 -3.08 -7.46 -4.60
CA GLU A 44 -2.65 -7.98 -5.89
C GLU A 44 -1.14 -8.15 -5.90
N GLU A 45 -0.66 -9.25 -6.46
CA GLU A 45 0.75 -9.51 -6.66
C GLU A 45 1.03 -9.61 -8.15
N TRP A 46 2.08 -8.94 -8.57
CA TRP A 46 2.54 -8.92 -9.95
C TRP A 46 3.86 -9.65 -10.03
N GLU A 47 3.95 -10.63 -10.92
CA GLU A 47 5.23 -11.25 -11.29
C GLU A 47 5.90 -10.35 -12.32
N LEU A 48 7.12 -9.90 -12.03
CA LEU A 48 7.90 -9.08 -12.93
C LEU A 48 9.18 -9.80 -13.31
N LEU A 49 9.38 -9.95 -14.63
CA LEU A 49 10.64 -10.43 -15.18
C LEU A 49 11.67 -9.31 -15.13
N GLY A 50 12.72 -9.51 -14.35
CA GLY A 50 13.83 -8.56 -14.23
C GLY A 50 14.87 -8.74 -15.34
N TYR A 51 15.76 -7.76 -15.49
CA TYR A 51 16.99 -7.98 -16.24
C TYR A 51 17.94 -8.87 -15.41
N GLU A 52 18.76 -9.70 -16.07
CA GLU A 52 19.69 -10.63 -15.40
C GLU A 52 19.03 -11.67 -14.48
N ASN A 53 17.83 -12.16 -14.84
CA ASN A 53 17.09 -13.21 -14.12
C ASN A 53 16.75 -12.85 -12.66
N THR A 54 16.58 -11.57 -12.37
CA THR A 54 16.01 -11.14 -11.08
C THR A 54 14.50 -11.07 -11.20
N ASP A 55 13.85 -12.23 -11.24
CA ASP A 55 12.40 -12.27 -11.17
C ASP A 55 11.99 -11.91 -9.74
N PHE A 56 11.01 -11.03 -9.63
CA PHE A 56 10.56 -10.51 -8.35
C PHE A 56 9.07 -10.21 -8.39
N TRP A 57 8.47 -10.13 -7.21
CA TRP A 57 7.06 -9.84 -7.06
C TRP A 57 6.84 -8.41 -6.60
N VAL A 58 5.74 -7.81 -7.04
CA VAL A 58 5.29 -6.52 -6.54
C VAL A 58 3.87 -6.66 -6.05
N GLU A 59 3.68 -6.45 -4.76
CA GLU A 59 2.37 -6.40 -4.16
C GLU A 59 1.82 -4.97 -4.16
N TYR A 60 0.52 -4.83 -4.41
CA TYR A 60 -0.26 -3.67 -3.99
C TYR A 60 -1.44 -4.10 -3.11
N ASP A 61 -1.37 -3.74 -1.82
CA ASP A 61 -2.43 -3.94 -0.86
C ASP A 61 -3.57 -2.93 -1.11
N HIS A 62 -4.79 -3.41 -1.35
CA HIS A 62 -5.93 -2.52 -1.65
C HIS A 62 -6.44 -1.74 -0.44
N TYR A 63 -6.14 -2.19 0.77
CA TYR A 63 -6.53 -1.58 2.04
C TYR A 63 -5.48 -0.60 2.53
N THR A 64 -4.25 -1.06 2.80
CA THR A 64 -3.18 -0.19 3.30
C THR A 64 -2.60 0.71 2.22
N ARG A 65 -2.81 0.36 0.93
CA ARG A 65 -2.30 1.08 -0.25
C ARG A 65 -0.78 1.08 -0.33
N LYS A 66 -0.12 0.19 0.40
CA LYS A 66 1.32 -0.03 0.32
C LYS A 66 1.65 -0.71 -1.01
N VAL A 67 2.85 -0.41 -1.51
CA VAL A 67 3.46 -1.15 -2.61
C VAL A 67 4.67 -1.83 -2.01
N THR A 68 4.72 -3.16 -2.07
CA THR A 68 5.83 -3.93 -1.50
C THR A 68 6.56 -4.64 -2.63
N LEU A 69 7.88 -4.48 -2.67
CA LEU A 69 8.77 -5.18 -3.59
C LEU A 69 9.32 -6.42 -2.88
N TYR A 70 9.03 -7.59 -3.41
CA TYR A 70 9.40 -8.89 -2.86
C TYR A 70 10.50 -9.52 -3.70
N ARG A 71 11.66 -9.76 -3.09
CA ARG A 71 12.77 -10.46 -3.73
C ARG A 71 12.95 -11.84 -3.12
N PRO A 72 13.19 -12.90 -3.92
CA PRO A 72 13.48 -14.22 -3.39
C PRO A 72 14.64 -14.17 -2.39
N VAL A 73 14.50 -14.91 -1.29
CA VAL A 73 15.59 -15.10 -0.33
C VAL A 73 15.63 -16.55 0.11
N GLU A 74 16.82 -17.12 0.14
CA GLU A 74 17.02 -18.47 0.65
C GLU A 74 17.06 -18.47 2.17
N VAL A 75 16.10 -19.18 2.76
CA VAL A 75 16.05 -19.49 4.19
C VAL A 75 16.31 -20.98 4.36
N HIS A 76 17.22 -21.36 5.27
CA HIS A 76 17.57 -22.77 5.46
C HIS A 76 16.44 -23.58 6.12
N GLU A 77 15.71 -22.95 7.04
CA GLU A 77 14.63 -23.57 7.79
C GLU A 77 13.35 -23.64 6.94
N HIS A 78 12.65 -24.77 7.07
CA HIS A 78 11.36 -24.94 6.43
C HIS A 78 10.27 -24.22 7.23
N LEU A 79 9.78 -23.10 6.69
CA LEU A 79 8.73 -22.28 7.31
C LEU A 79 7.38 -22.59 6.68
N ASP A 80 6.69 -23.67 7.07
CA ASP A 80 5.33 -23.94 6.54
C ASP A 80 4.33 -22.94 7.17
N PRO A 81 3.73 -22.01 6.40
CA PRO A 81 2.82 -21.00 6.94
C PRO A 81 1.58 -21.60 7.59
N THR A 82 1.17 -22.82 7.20
CA THR A 82 0.02 -23.52 7.80
C THR A 82 0.28 -24.01 9.23
N GLN A 83 1.55 -24.04 9.65
CA GLN A 83 1.98 -24.49 10.97
C GLN A 83 2.41 -23.33 11.89
N LEU A 84 2.56 -22.13 11.33
CA LEU A 84 2.94 -20.93 12.06
C LEU A 84 1.75 -20.32 12.80
N ARG A 85 2.04 -19.55 13.85
CA ARG A 85 1.05 -18.81 14.64
C ARG A 85 1.51 -17.39 14.88
N GLU A 86 0.60 -16.42 14.82
CA GLU A 86 0.90 -15.03 15.19
C GLU A 86 1.58 -14.95 16.56
N GLY A 87 2.62 -14.12 16.66
CA GLY A 87 3.43 -13.94 17.86
C GLY A 87 4.45 -15.06 18.13
N GLN A 88 4.48 -16.13 17.35
CA GLN A 88 5.48 -17.18 17.47
C GLN A 88 6.89 -16.63 17.20
N GLN A 89 7.83 -16.95 18.09
CA GLN A 89 9.24 -16.57 17.94
C GLN A 89 10.04 -17.76 17.43
N LEU A 90 10.91 -17.51 16.44
CA LEU A 90 11.74 -18.50 15.77
C LEU A 90 13.13 -17.91 15.49
N VAL A 91 14.04 -18.76 15.00
CA VAL A 91 15.33 -18.35 14.45
C VAL A 91 15.42 -18.90 13.04
N VAL A 92 15.85 -18.05 12.10
CA VAL A 92 16.09 -18.43 10.70
C VAL A 92 17.53 -18.14 10.31
N THR A 93 18.04 -18.89 9.34
CA THR A 93 19.38 -18.75 8.79
C THR A 93 19.27 -18.19 7.37
N ILE A 94 19.80 -16.98 7.18
CA ILE A 94 19.84 -16.28 5.89
C ILE A 94 21.30 -15.99 5.58
N ALA A 95 21.77 -16.40 4.40
CA ALA A 95 23.18 -16.24 3.99
C ALA A 95 24.18 -16.75 5.06
N GLY A 96 23.85 -17.84 5.74
CA GLY A 96 24.67 -18.45 6.80
C GLY A 96 24.65 -17.74 8.15
N GLN A 97 23.85 -16.69 8.33
CA GLN A 97 23.71 -15.95 9.58
C GLN A 97 22.34 -16.21 10.23
N GLN A 98 22.34 -16.39 11.55
CA GLN A 98 21.11 -16.59 12.32
C GLN A 98 20.44 -15.27 12.66
N HIS A 99 19.14 -15.19 12.44
CA HIS A 99 18.31 -14.04 12.72
C HIS A 99 17.09 -14.47 13.57
N PRO A 100 16.90 -13.88 14.76
CA PRO A 100 15.66 -14.05 15.49
C PRO A 100 14.52 -13.37 14.71
N ILE A 101 13.39 -14.04 14.65
CA ILE A 101 12.19 -13.57 13.95
C ILE A 101 10.94 -13.75 14.81
N THR A 102 9.91 -12.97 14.52
CA THR A 102 8.57 -13.10 15.09
C THR A 102 7.55 -13.18 13.97
N VAL A 103 6.66 -14.16 14.03
CA VAL A 103 5.52 -14.28 13.10
C VAL A 103 4.54 -13.14 13.40
N GLY A 104 4.27 -12.28 12.42
CA GLY A 104 3.37 -11.15 12.53
C GLY A 104 1.93 -11.53 12.17
N GLU A 105 1.76 -12.08 10.98
CA GLU A 105 0.46 -12.45 10.41
C GLU A 105 0.53 -13.85 9.79
N VAL A 106 -0.56 -14.60 9.87
CA VAL A 106 -0.77 -15.84 9.12
C VAL A 106 -2.16 -15.83 8.53
N GLY A 107 -2.30 -16.25 7.28
CA GLY A 107 -3.56 -16.14 6.56
C GLY A 107 -3.69 -17.09 5.38
N VAL A 108 -4.84 -17.04 4.73
CA VAL A 108 -5.13 -17.83 3.53
C VAL A 108 -5.87 -16.94 2.54
N GLY A 109 -5.14 -16.55 1.49
CA GLY A 109 -5.69 -15.81 0.36
C GLY A 109 -6.33 -16.75 -0.65
N THR A 110 -7.56 -16.46 -1.09
CA THR A 110 -8.12 -17.14 -2.28
C THR A 110 -7.86 -16.32 -3.53
N ILE A 111 -7.36 -16.97 -4.59
CA ILE A 111 -7.19 -16.33 -5.91
C ILE A 111 -8.55 -15.95 -6.50
N LYS A 112 -8.83 -14.64 -6.58
CA LYS A 112 -10.08 -14.10 -7.15
C LYS A 112 -9.94 -13.72 -8.62
N HIS A 113 -8.73 -13.45 -9.09
CA HIS A 113 -8.43 -13.10 -10.48
C HIS A 113 -6.99 -13.45 -10.83
N LEU A 114 -6.78 -13.81 -12.09
CA LEU A 114 -5.49 -14.09 -12.71
C LEU A 114 -5.51 -13.51 -14.13
N ASP A 115 -4.40 -12.92 -14.55
CA ASP A 115 -4.14 -12.52 -15.93
C ASP A 115 -2.63 -12.60 -16.22
N GLY A 116 -2.27 -12.89 -17.47
CA GLY A 116 -0.88 -13.12 -17.89
C GLY A 116 -0.39 -14.56 -17.67
N ALA A 117 0.92 -14.69 -17.47
CA ALA A 117 1.60 -15.97 -17.27
C ALA A 117 2.42 -15.93 -15.97
N PHE A 118 2.62 -17.11 -15.38
CA PHE A 118 3.28 -17.27 -14.11
C PHE A 118 4.32 -18.39 -14.14
N THR A 119 5.31 -18.29 -13.26
CA THR A 119 6.25 -19.40 -13.01
C THR A 119 5.55 -20.62 -12.41
N TYR A 120 4.47 -20.42 -11.66
CA TYR A 120 3.67 -21.48 -11.03
C TYR A 120 2.34 -21.72 -11.77
N ASP A 121 1.81 -22.94 -11.67
CA ASP A 121 0.47 -23.27 -12.18
C ASP A 121 -0.61 -22.76 -11.20
N LEU A 122 -0.96 -21.48 -11.32
CA LEU A 122 -1.96 -20.81 -10.49
C LEU A 122 -3.36 -20.93 -11.09
N GLN A 123 -4.35 -21.21 -10.26
CA GLN A 123 -5.74 -21.37 -10.68
C GLN A 123 -6.70 -20.47 -9.91
N LYS A 124 -7.69 -19.93 -10.62
CA LYS A 124 -8.72 -19.12 -9.96
C LYS A 124 -9.51 -19.98 -8.98
N GLY A 125 -9.67 -19.50 -7.75
CA GLY A 125 -10.30 -20.22 -6.65
C GLY A 125 -9.34 -21.05 -5.80
N GLN A 126 -8.08 -21.18 -6.19
CA GLN A 126 -7.04 -21.77 -5.36
C GLN A 126 -6.83 -20.96 -4.08
N GLU A 127 -6.58 -21.65 -2.99
CA GLU A 127 -6.16 -21.07 -1.72
C GLU A 127 -4.64 -21.11 -1.61
N VAL A 128 -4.05 -20.01 -1.14
CA VAL A 128 -2.61 -19.86 -0.90
C VAL A 128 -2.44 -19.48 0.56
N ALA A 129 -1.73 -20.32 1.31
CA ALA A 129 -1.40 -20.02 2.70
C ALA A 129 -0.19 -19.10 2.74
N TYR A 130 -0.21 -18.11 3.61
CA TYR A 130 0.91 -17.19 3.76
C TYR A 130 1.21 -16.86 5.23
N ALA A 131 2.43 -16.39 5.46
CA ALA A 131 2.83 -15.79 6.72
C ALA A 131 3.72 -14.56 6.48
N GLU A 132 3.44 -13.47 7.20
CA GLU A 132 4.34 -12.32 7.30
C GLU A 132 5.20 -12.48 8.56
N VAL A 133 6.52 -12.44 8.37
CA VAL A 133 7.50 -12.71 9.43
C VAL A 133 8.46 -11.53 9.57
N HIS A 134 8.70 -11.08 10.80
CA HIS A 134 9.52 -9.91 11.08
C HIS A 134 10.84 -10.27 11.74
N GLY A 135 11.94 -9.77 11.17
CA GLY A 135 13.26 -9.77 11.80
C GLY A 135 13.72 -8.36 12.13
N ASN A 136 14.97 -8.24 12.59
CA ASN A 136 15.56 -6.93 12.87
C ASN A 136 15.85 -6.17 11.56
N GLY A 137 14.93 -5.29 11.16
CA GLY A 137 15.08 -4.43 9.98
C GLY A 137 14.66 -5.07 8.65
N PHE A 138 14.01 -6.23 8.68
CA PHE A 138 13.48 -6.89 7.48
C PHE A 138 12.14 -7.59 7.76
N THR A 139 11.37 -7.79 6.69
CA THR A 139 10.14 -8.58 6.68
C THR A 139 10.28 -9.67 5.62
N LEU A 140 9.83 -10.87 5.93
CA LEU A 140 9.69 -11.97 4.98
C LEU A 140 8.21 -12.24 4.71
N SER A 141 7.85 -12.44 3.44
CA SER A 141 6.62 -13.13 3.05
C SER A 141 6.97 -14.59 2.82
N VAL A 142 6.24 -15.49 3.45
CA VAL A 142 6.36 -16.94 3.26
C VAL A 142 5.06 -17.42 2.65
N GLU A 143 5.12 -18.00 1.47
CA GLU A 143 3.93 -18.36 0.69
C GLU A 143 3.99 -19.84 0.30
N LYS A 144 2.86 -20.54 0.50
CA LYS A 144 2.67 -21.94 0.13
C LYS A 144 1.52 -22.04 -0.86
N PHE A 145 1.85 -22.25 -2.14
CA PHE A 145 0.88 -22.36 -3.23
C PHE A 145 0.27 -23.77 -3.33
N ASP A 146 1.09 -24.79 -3.08
CA ASP A 146 0.70 -26.19 -2.95
C ASP A 146 1.71 -26.94 -2.06
N GLU A 147 1.62 -28.27 -1.95
CA GLU A 147 2.55 -29.07 -1.14
C GLU A 147 3.98 -29.14 -1.71
N ARG A 148 4.21 -28.62 -2.91
CA ARG A 148 5.50 -28.67 -3.63
C ARG A 148 6.17 -27.30 -3.69
N VAL A 149 5.40 -26.22 -3.65
CA VAL A 149 5.88 -24.85 -3.81
C VAL A 149 5.69 -24.07 -2.51
N LEU A 150 6.82 -23.82 -1.86
CA LEU A 150 6.96 -22.93 -0.72
C LEU A 150 8.10 -21.97 -1.01
N ASP A 151 7.79 -20.68 -1.06
CA ASP A 151 8.76 -19.65 -1.34
C ASP A 151 8.83 -18.62 -0.21
N VAL A 152 10.02 -18.05 -0.06
CA VAL A 152 10.29 -17.00 0.90
C VAL A 152 10.83 -15.78 0.18
N TYR A 153 10.19 -14.65 0.42
CA TYR A 153 10.56 -13.37 -0.18
C TYR A 153 10.87 -12.34 0.89
N GLN A 154 11.94 -11.57 0.70
CA GLN A 154 12.19 -10.39 1.51
C GLN A 154 11.43 -9.19 0.92
N GLY A 155 10.55 -8.60 1.74
CA GLY A 155 9.73 -7.45 1.37
C GLY A 155 10.41 -6.11 1.63
N THR A 156 10.25 -5.17 0.70
CA THR A 156 10.63 -3.76 0.87
C THR A 156 9.46 -2.87 0.47
N VAL A 157 8.90 -2.13 1.43
CA VAL A 157 7.82 -1.17 1.14
C VAL A 157 8.38 0.03 0.39
N LEU A 158 7.79 0.35 -0.77
CA LEU A 158 8.20 1.44 -1.64
C LEU A 158 7.29 2.66 -1.47
N ASP A 159 7.88 3.77 -1.06
CA ASP A 159 7.22 5.08 -1.13
C ASP A 159 7.10 5.56 -2.59
N THR A 160 6.57 6.76 -2.82
CA THR A 160 6.39 7.28 -4.19
C THR A 160 7.73 7.50 -4.91
N ALA A 161 8.79 7.88 -4.18
CA ALA A 161 10.11 8.08 -4.76
C ALA A 161 10.73 6.74 -5.16
N GLY A 162 10.68 5.73 -4.29
CA GLY A 162 11.10 4.37 -4.54
C GLY A 162 10.36 3.73 -5.71
N GLN A 163 9.03 3.91 -5.79
CA GLN A 163 8.25 3.44 -6.94
C GLN A 163 8.73 4.08 -8.26
N LYS A 164 8.98 5.40 -8.27
CA LYS A 164 9.52 6.06 -9.48
C LYS A 164 10.93 5.61 -9.81
N ALA A 165 11.77 5.42 -8.79
CA ALA A 165 13.14 4.95 -8.96
C ALA A 165 13.19 3.53 -9.52
N HIS A 166 12.30 2.63 -9.09
CA HIS A 166 12.24 1.25 -9.58
C HIS A 166 11.49 1.09 -10.90
N PHE A 167 10.36 1.79 -11.08
CA PHE A 167 9.42 1.51 -12.17
C PHE A 167 9.32 2.63 -13.22
N GLY A 168 10.02 3.75 -13.02
CA GLY A 168 9.91 4.97 -13.84
C GLY A 168 8.64 5.78 -13.59
N LYS A 169 7.72 5.25 -12.77
CA LYS A 169 6.43 5.88 -12.46
C LYS A 169 5.91 5.38 -11.13
N ARG A 170 4.95 6.11 -10.57
CA ARG A 170 4.15 5.63 -9.44
C ARG A 170 3.17 4.55 -9.93
N VAL A 171 3.33 3.32 -9.44
CA VAL A 171 2.47 2.18 -9.77
C VAL A 171 1.22 2.15 -8.89
N ALA A 172 1.29 2.64 -7.65
CA ALA A 172 0.09 2.79 -6.83
C ALA A 172 -0.96 3.68 -7.55
N PRO A 173 -2.26 3.33 -7.49
CA PRO A 173 -3.35 4.14 -8.04
C PRO A 173 -3.35 5.56 -7.49
N SER A 174 -3.63 6.55 -8.34
CA SER A 174 -3.86 7.93 -7.89
C SER A 174 -5.28 8.05 -7.36
N HIS A 175 -5.42 8.32 -6.07
CA HIS A 175 -6.69 8.75 -5.51
C HIS A 175 -6.75 10.27 -5.61
N VAL A 176 -7.29 10.79 -6.71
CA VAL A 176 -7.80 12.16 -6.70
C VAL A 176 -8.96 12.16 -5.71
N ARG A 177 -8.82 12.87 -4.58
CA ARG A 177 -9.96 13.17 -3.73
C ARG A 177 -10.96 13.94 -4.61
N PRO A 178 -12.26 13.56 -4.63
CA PRO A 178 -13.26 14.21 -5.48
C PRO A 178 -13.45 15.71 -5.20
N THR A 179 -12.80 16.26 -4.17
CA THR A 179 -12.72 17.71 -3.94
C THR A 179 -11.97 18.48 -5.03
N ALA A 180 -11.06 17.88 -5.79
CA ALA A 180 -10.30 18.59 -6.83
C ALA A 180 -11.06 18.74 -8.16
N VAL A 181 -12.04 17.87 -8.45
CA VAL A 181 -12.84 17.94 -9.70
C VAL A 181 -14.00 18.93 -9.57
N LEU A 182 -14.52 19.13 -8.36
CA LEU A 182 -15.58 20.11 -8.12
C LEU A 182 -15.11 21.57 -8.21
N VAL A 183 -13.82 21.86 -7.95
CA VAL A 183 -13.29 23.22 -8.09
C VAL A 183 -13.18 23.63 -9.56
N VAL A 184 -12.81 22.71 -10.47
CA VAL A 184 -12.68 23.05 -11.90
C VAL A 184 -14.05 23.16 -12.58
N ILE A 185 -15.04 22.35 -12.18
CA ILE A 185 -16.43 22.48 -12.69
C ILE A 185 -17.14 23.69 -12.05
N GLY A 186 -16.86 24.00 -10.77
CA GLY A 186 -17.41 25.18 -10.09
C GLY A 186 -16.89 26.51 -10.64
N VAL A 187 -15.62 26.60 -11.01
CA VAL A 187 -15.03 27.83 -11.61
C VAL A 187 -15.51 28.05 -13.05
N LEU A 188 -15.80 26.98 -13.81
CA LEU A 188 -16.37 27.09 -15.16
C LEU A 188 -17.89 27.38 -15.15
N ALA A 189 -18.63 26.95 -14.12
CA ALA A 189 -20.05 27.26 -13.97
C ALA A 189 -20.32 28.66 -13.37
N ALA A 190 -19.40 29.20 -12.57
CA ALA A 190 -19.50 30.55 -12.01
C ALA A 190 -19.15 31.68 -13.00
N ALA A 191 -18.62 31.35 -14.19
CA ALA A 191 -18.29 32.32 -15.23
C ALA A 191 -19.50 32.70 -16.13
N LEU A 192 -20.68 32.12 -15.91
CA LEU A 192 -21.88 32.36 -16.74
C LEU A 192 -23.12 32.83 -15.97
N VAL A 193 -22.99 33.17 -14.68
CA VAL A 193 -24.10 33.74 -13.89
C VAL A 193 -23.66 35.07 -13.27
N ASN A 194 -24.03 36.13 -13.99
CA ASN A 194 -24.38 37.48 -13.55
C ASN A 194 -23.62 38.18 -12.40
N VAL A 195 -23.15 39.36 -12.78
CA VAL A 195 -22.72 40.52 -11.99
C VAL A 195 -23.81 40.95 -10.97
N VAL A 196 -23.35 41.54 -9.85
CA VAL A 196 -24.07 42.20 -8.73
C VAL A 196 -24.62 41.20 -7.70
N ASP A 197 -24.23 41.16 -6.42
CA ASP A 197 -24.00 42.25 -5.46
C ASP A 197 -23.00 41.85 -4.35
N ALA A 198 -22.41 42.84 -3.68
CA ALA A 198 -21.42 42.67 -2.63
C ALA A 198 -22.05 42.44 -1.25
N SER A 199 -21.75 41.30 -0.61
CA SER A 199 -21.72 41.19 0.85
C SER A 199 -20.92 39.95 1.26
N GLY A 200 -19.77 40.16 1.88
CA GLY A 200 -18.95 39.09 2.45
C GLY A 200 -19.64 38.48 3.66
N SER A 201 -19.95 37.19 3.59
CA SER A 201 -20.37 36.39 4.74
C SER A 201 -19.19 35.55 5.22
N GLU A 202 -18.63 35.91 6.38
CA GLU A 202 -17.69 35.08 7.11
C GLU A 202 -18.47 33.92 7.77
N GLU A 203 -18.30 32.70 7.26
CA GLU A 203 -18.88 31.50 7.88
C GLU A 203 -18.09 31.12 9.13
N CYS A 204 -18.60 31.50 10.30
CA CYS A 204 -18.13 31.06 11.61
C CYS A 204 -18.93 29.83 12.07
N THR A 205 -18.27 28.74 12.45
CA THR A 205 -18.94 27.62 13.14
C THR A 205 -18.96 27.90 14.65
N PRO A 206 -20.13 28.09 15.30
CA PRO A 206 -20.17 28.25 16.75
C PRO A 206 -19.87 26.92 17.45
N ARG A 207 -19.09 26.98 18.53
CA ARG A 207 -18.99 25.89 19.52
C ARG A 207 -19.49 26.40 20.87
N THR A 208 -20.39 25.65 21.49
CA THR A 208 -20.82 25.87 22.87
C THR A 208 -19.78 25.25 23.81
N VAL A 209 -19.27 26.04 24.76
CA VAL A 209 -18.39 25.53 25.83
C VAL A 209 -19.14 25.71 27.15
N VAL A 210 -19.24 24.65 27.95
CA VAL A 210 -19.88 24.67 29.26
C VAL A 210 -18.79 24.79 30.32
N ALA A 211 -18.83 25.84 31.13
CA ALA A 211 -17.92 26.02 32.25
C ALA A 211 -18.33 25.14 33.44
N ALA A 212 -17.37 24.77 34.29
CA ALA A 212 -17.57 23.83 35.40
C ALA A 212 -18.48 24.35 36.55
N ASP A 213 -18.97 25.59 36.46
CA ASP A 213 -19.95 26.19 37.39
C ASP A 213 -21.36 26.29 36.79
N GLY A 214 -21.59 25.71 35.61
CA GLY A 214 -22.92 25.59 35.00
C GLY A 214 -23.38 26.80 34.18
N THR A 215 -22.53 27.81 33.98
CA THR A 215 -22.86 28.96 33.12
C THR A 215 -22.45 28.69 31.66
N THR A 216 -23.31 29.04 30.70
CA THR A 216 -23.03 28.93 29.26
C THR A 216 -22.71 30.29 28.67
N THR A 217 -21.50 30.48 28.13
CA THR A 217 -21.11 31.68 27.38
C THR A 217 -20.62 31.30 25.99
N THR A 218 -21.07 32.03 24.97
CA THR A 218 -20.65 31.85 23.57
C THR A 218 -19.52 32.82 23.27
N GLU A 219 -18.29 32.32 23.13
CA GLU A 219 -17.12 33.13 22.74
C GLU A 219 -16.69 32.74 21.32
N GLN A 220 -16.58 33.73 20.43
CA GLN A 220 -16.19 33.57 19.03
C GLN A 220 -14.67 33.85 18.88
N ASP A 221 -13.84 32.80 18.79
CA ASP A 221 -12.43 32.95 18.38
C ASP A 221 -12.24 32.53 16.92
N CYS A 222 -11.95 33.51 16.06
CA CYS A 222 -11.75 33.33 14.62
C CYS A 222 -10.26 33.22 14.31
N ARG A 223 -9.71 32.00 14.23
CA ARG A 223 -8.32 31.80 13.77
C ARG A 223 -8.24 31.17 12.37
N ARG A 224 -7.81 31.96 11.38
CA ARG A 224 -7.31 31.49 10.07
C ARG A 224 -6.03 30.67 10.28
N ARG A 225 -5.98 29.42 9.77
CA ARG A 225 -4.71 28.74 9.46
C ARG A 225 -4.40 28.94 7.98
N SER A 226 -3.40 29.75 7.68
CA SER A 226 -2.83 29.96 6.35
C SER A 226 -1.96 28.77 5.92
N VAL A 227 -2.06 28.39 4.65
CA VAL A 227 -1.20 27.40 3.98
C VAL A 227 -0.23 28.16 3.04
N PHE A 228 1.04 27.76 3.04
CA PHE A 228 2.21 28.20 2.23
C PHE A 228 3.11 29.36 2.73
N GLY A 229 4.11 28.96 3.53
CA GLY A 229 5.57 29.10 3.30
C GLY A 229 6.20 30.39 2.75
N THR A 230 7.06 31.02 3.57
CA THR A 230 8.33 31.67 3.18
C THR A 230 9.19 31.96 4.43
N GLY A 231 10.52 31.77 4.30
CA GLY A 231 11.56 32.27 5.22
C GLY A 231 11.82 31.39 6.45
N GLY A 232 13.01 30.87 6.74
CA GLY A 232 14.34 31.36 6.44
C GLY A 232 14.83 32.27 7.57
N GLY A 233 15.77 31.77 8.38
CA GLY A 233 16.72 32.61 9.13
C GLY A 233 16.56 32.66 10.65
N GLY A 234 17.64 32.25 11.35
CA GLY A 234 18.23 33.10 12.39
C GLY A 234 17.89 32.80 13.86
N LEU A 235 18.78 32.03 14.49
CA LEU A 235 19.50 32.30 15.74
C LEU A 235 18.91 33.29 16.77
N GLY A 236 18.90 32.83 18.02
CA GLY A 236 19.44 33.60 19.15
C GLY A 236 18.46 33.88 20.29
N LYS A 237 18.58 33.13 21.38
CA LYS A 237 19.14 33.57 22.66
C LYS A 237 19.70 32.36 23.40
#